data_AF-A0A1Y1I6D3-F1
#
_entry.id   AF-A0A1Y1I6D3-F1
#
_cell.length_a   1.000
_cell.length_b   1.000
_cell.length_c   1.000
_cell.angle_alpha   90.00
_cell.angle_beta   90.00
_cell.angle_gamma   90.00
#
_symmetry.space_group_name_H-M   'P 1'
#
loop_
_entity.id
_entity.type
_entity.pdbx_description
1 polymer ?
#
loop_
_entity_poly.entity_id
_entity_poly.type
_entity_poly.pdbx_seq_one_letter_code
_entity_poly.pdbx_strand_id
1 'polypeptide(L)'
;MRARGRANVNDVQTRWGRANAGGVFRRHMCRASVGEAGAELSELEKVQKLDKLIDKLREASDRELPQIVAQNVMELDQVFWLRMATRSDVCKSEDDKEDYVELSQRVMSLVDKIVRKTTEKIDDNAGVLEMVLDAAAEQTGEWRVPLSKERINAMRKVMDQRQEYLDETFLASVFAYTRKVEKENMGSMLAVLQRVMQLWASWYLTKHPKGRLNKDKKTPEEAVLERVLKAEVEDWEPILRENLVFPQSKLNEEKFFNTIQSRMERSILYMENGSYSQRVVAEYLREIQTRSQNILEASRAPPPEVRINFEKSEQSGSQ
;
A
#
# COMPACT_ATOMS: atom_id res chain seq x y z
N MET A 1 7.40 -33.55 -35.57
CA MET A 1 6.59 -32.47 -36.18
C MET A 1 5.37 -32.19 -35.31
N ARG A 2 5.11 -30.90 -35.09
CA ARG A 2 4.04 -30.18 -34.35
C ARG A 2 2.73 -30.92 -33.99
N ALA A 3 2.27 -30.70 -32.74
CA ALA A 3 1.06 -29.92 -32.36
C ALA A 3 0.89 -29.98 -30.81
N ARG A 4 1.40 -29.02 -30.03
CA ARG A 4 0.68 -27.84 -29.48
C ARG A 4 -0.75 -28.11 -28.98
N GLY A 5 -0.87 -28.54 -27.71
CA GLY A 5 -2.05 -28.28 -26.88
C GLY A 5 -1.91 -26.92 -26.21
N ARG A 6 -2.53 -25.88 -26.77
CA ARG A 6 -2.70 -24.58 -26.10
C ARG A 6 -3.71 -24.78 -24.97
N ALA A 7 -3.26 -24.66 -23.73
CA ALA A 7 -4.17 -24.36 -22.63
C ALA A 7 -4.78 -22.97 -22.90
N ASN A 8 -6.10 -22.91 -22.86
CA ASN A 8 -6.90 -21.77 -23.26
C ASN A 8 -6.84 -20.69 -22.16
N VAL A 9 -6.24 -19.54 -22.47
CA VAL A 9 -6.11 -18.37 -21.57
C VAL A 9 -7.47 -17.86 -21.07
N ASN A 10 -8.56 -18.21 -21.76
CA ASN A 10 -9.92 -17.83 -21.38
C ASN A 10 -10.49 -18.57 -20.15
N ASP A 11 -9.88 -19.68 -19.70
CA ASP A 11 -10.47 -20.51 -18.63
C ASP A 11 -10.08 -20.05 -17.21
N VAL A 12 -9.01 -19.27 -17.10
CA VAL A 12 -8.74 -18.49 -15.88
C VAL A 12 -9.72 -17.32 -15.83
N GLN A 13 -9.92 -16.63 -16.95
CA GLN A 13 -10.85 -15.50 -17.05
C GLN A 13 -12.32 -15.84 -16.70
N THR A 14 -12.77 -17.08 -16.88
CA THR A 14 -14.13 -17.53 -16.53
C THR A 14 -14.32 -17.85 -15.04
N ARG A 15 -13.25 -18.18 -14.29
CA ARG A 15 -13.32 -18.40 -12.84
C ARG A 15 -13.22 -17.08 -12.06
N TRP A 16 -12.53 -16.09 -12.63
CA TRP A 16 -12.43 -14.72 -12.08
C TRP A 16 -13.52 -13.77 -12.62
N GLY A 17 -14.04 -14.00 -13.83
CA GLY A 17 -15.05 -13.17 -14.48
C GLY A 17 -16.49 -13.33 -13.98
N ARG A 18 -16.80 -14.41 -13.26
CA ARG A 18 -18.14 -14.61 -12.68
C ARG A 18 -18.37 -13.84 -11.37
N ALA A 19 -17.31 -13.29 -10.77
CA ALA A 19 -17.40 -12.38 -9.62
C ALA A 19 -17.54 -10.90 -10.02
N ASN A 20 -17.35 -10.56 -11.30
CA ASN A 20 -17.33 -9.19 -11.82
C ASN A 20 -18.56 -8.80 -12.66
N ALA A 21 -19.54 -9.69 -12.80
CA ALA A 21 -20.79 -9.41 -13.50
C ALA A 21 -21.97 -9.39 -12.50
N GLY A 22 -22.40 -8.19 -12.10
CA GLY A 22 -23.72 -8.00 -11.46
C GLY A 22 -23.74 -7.48 -10.03
N GLY A 23 -22.62 -7.04 -9.47
CA GLY A 23 -22.60 -6.31 -8.21
C GLY A 23 -22.38 -4.83 -8.47
N VAL A 24 -23.47 -4.07 -8.68
CA VAL A 24 -23.44 -2.61 -8.56
C VAL A 24 -22.80 -2.29 -7.21
N PHE A 25 -21.52 -1.91 -7.23
CA PHE A 25 -20.78 -1.46 -6.06
C PHE A 25 -21.38 -0.10 -5.68
N ARG A 26 -22.58 -0.09 -5.08
CA ARG A 26 -23.03 1.02 -4.23
C ARG A 26 -22.09 1.01 -3.03
N ARG A 27 -20.90 1.57 -3.24
CA ARG A 27 -19.98 1.92 -2.19
C ARG A 27 -20.68 3.07 -1.45
N HIS A 28 -21.45 2.73 -0.43
CA HIS A 28 -21.65 3.64 0.68
C HIS A 28 -20.24 4.00 1.13
N MET A 29 -19.80 5.22 0.84
CA MET A 29 -18.62 5.78 1.44
C MET A 29 -18.83 5.71 2.94
N CYS A 30 -18.24 4.71 3.58
CA CYS A 30 -18.01 4.73 5.01
C CYS A 30 -17.16 5.97 5.26
N ARG A 31 -17.82 7.00 5.76
CA ARG A 31 -17.27 8.16 6.42
C ARG A 31 -16.33 7.64 7.50
N ALA A 32 -15.04 7.52 7.18
CA ALA A 32 -14.01 7.37 8.18
C ALA A 32 -13.93 8.73 8.87
N SER A 33 -14.68 8.87 9.96
CA SER A 33 -14.49 9.98 10.89
C SER A 33 -13.08 9.86 11.45
N VAL A 34 -12.15 10.59 10.85
CA VAL A 34 -10.95 11.03 11.54
C VAL A 34 -11.46 11.72 12.80
N GLY A 35 -11.08 11.18 13.96
CA GLY A 35 -11.37 11.79 15.25
C GLY A 35 -10.60 13.09 15.38
N GLU A 36 -11.09 14.13 14.73
CA GLU A 36 -10.97 15.49 15.22
C GLU A 36 -12.29 15.81 15.91
N ALA A 37 -12.22 16.30 17.13
CA ALA A 37 -13.34 16.91 17.82
C ALA A 37 -13.73 18.21 17.09
N GLY A 38 -14.35 18.06 15.91
CA GLY A 38 -14.90 19.15 15.13
C GLY A 38 -16.28 19.45 15.65
N ALA A 39 -16.49 20.68 16.14
CA ALA A 39 -17.82 21.18 16.47
C ALA A 39 -18.79 20.89 15.30
N GLU A 40 -19.92 20.24 15.60
CA GLU A 40 -20.99 20.07 14.62
C GLU A 40 -21.42 21.47 14.16
N LEU A 41 -21.16 21.78 12.90
CA LEU A 41 -21.65 23.00 12.28
C LEU A 41 -23.18 22.96 12.34
N SER A 42 -23.76 24.08 12.74
CA SER A 42 -25.20 24.27 12.64
C SER A 42 -25.65 24.10 11.17
N GLU A 43 -26.90 23.70 10.96
CA GLU A 43 -27.45 23.57 9.60
C GLU A 43 -27.33 24.86 8.79
N LEU A 44 -27.40 26.02 9.46
CA LEU A 44 -27.19 27.33 8.86
C LEU A 44 -25.76 27.51 8.34
N GLU A 45 -24.75 27.11 9.12
CA GLU A 45 -23.34 27.22 8.71
C GLU A 45 -23.01 26.28 7.55
N LYS A 46 -23.64 25.09 7.49
CA LYS A 46 -23.51 24.17 6.35
C LYS A 46 -24.06 24.80 5.07
N VAL A 47 -25.25 25.38 5.15
CA VAL A 47 -25.88 26.08 4.02
C VAL A 47 -25.02 27.27 3.57
N GLN A 48 -24.51 28.08 4.50
CA GLN A 48 -23.63 29.21 4.17
C GLN A 48 -22.33 28.77 3.49
N LYS A 49 -21.76 27.63 3.89
CA LYS A 49 -20.57 27.08 3.24
C LYS A 49 -20.86 26.65 1.80
N LEU A 50 -21.99 25.98 1.57
CA LEU A 50 -22.43 25.59 0.22
C LEU A 50 -22.70 26.82 -0.65
N ASP A 51 -23.32 27.87 -0.09
CA ASP A 51 -23.55 29.13 -0.82
C ASP A 51 -22.25 29.77 -1.27
N LYS A 52 -21.27 29.89 -0.36
CA LYS A 52 -19.94 30.41 -0.70
C LYS A 52 -19.24 29.58 -1.78
N LEU A 53 -19.40 28.26 -1.75
CA LEU A 53 -18.86 27.37 -2.78
C LEU A 53 -19.54 27.61 -4.13
N ILE A 54 -20.87 27.74 -4.15
CA ILE A 54 -21.64 28.05 -5.37
C ILE A 54 -21.22 29.39 -5.96
N ASP A 55 -21.08 30.43 -5.11
CA ASP A 55 -20.63 31.76 -5.56
C ASP A 55 -19.21 31.67 -6.16
N LYS A 56 -18.29 30.96 -5.49
CA LYS A 56 -16.94 30.74 -5.99
C LYS A 56 -16.91 29.98 -7.31
N LEU A 57 -17.80 29.01 -7.52
CA LEU A 57 -17.91 28.26 -8.77
C LEU A 57 -18.48 29.14 -9.90
N ARG A 58 -19.42 30.04 -9.59
CA ARG A 58 -20.03 30.95 -10.55
C ARG A 58 -19.06 32.04 -11.01
N GLU A 59 -18.22 32.54 -10.11
CA GLU A 59 -17.20 33.56 -10.39
C GLU A 59 -15.93 32.98 -11.04
N ALA A 60 -15.77 31.65 -11.04
CA ALA A 60 -14.58 30.99 -11.56
C ALA A 60 -14.48 31.10 -13.08
N SER A 61 -13.27 31.37 -13.58
CA SER A 61 -12.97 31.24 -15.00
C SER A 61 -12.94 29.77 -15.45
N ASP A 62 -13.04 29.52 -16.76
CA ASP A 62 -12.93 28.17 -17.35
C ASP A 62 -11.62 27.44 -16.97
N ARG A 63 -10.57 28.19 -16.63
CA ARG A 63 -9.28 27.63 -16.19
C ARG A 63 -9.29 27.24 -14.71
N GLU A 64 -10.02 27.98 -13.87
CA GLU A 64 -10.06 27.80 -12.42
C GLU A 64 -11.12 26.79 -11.99
N LEU A 65 -12.23 26.73 -12.74
CA LEU A 65 -13.37 25.86 -12.44
C LEU A 65 -12.96 24.39 -12.24
N PRO A 66 -12.15 23.75 -13.12
CA PRO A 66 -11.71 22.36 -12.91
C PRO A 66 -10.95 22.16 -11.60
N GLN A 67 -10.13 23.13 -11.20
CA GLN A 67 -9.32 23.04 -9.99
C GLN A 67 -10.19 23.18 -8.74
N ILE A 68 -11.16 24.11 -8.76
CA ILE A 68 -12.10 24.30 -7.65
C ILE A 68 -12.98 23.05 -7.50
N VAL A 69 -13.50 22.50 -8.60
CA VAL A 69 -14.27 21.26 -8.57
C VAL A 69 -13.45 20.09 -8.00
N ALA A 70 -12.20 19.92 -8.42
CA ALA A 70 -11.34 18.86 -7.91
C ALA A 70 -11.05 18.98 -6.41
N GLN A 71 -10.81 20.19 -5.91
CA GLN A 71 -10.53 20.43 -4.49
C GLN A 71 -11.73 20.20 -3.58
N ASN A 72 -12.94 20.44 -4.10
CA ASN A 72 -14.19 20.39 -3.33
C ASN A 72 -15.05 19.16 -3.71
N VAL A 73 -14.50 18.17 -4.43
CA VAL A 73 -15.28 17.07 -5.04
C VAL A 73 -16.12 16.28 -4.04
N MET A 74 -15.65 16.16 -2.80
CA MET A 74 -16.35 15.46 -1.72
C MET A 74 -17.55 16.24 -1.17
N GLU A 75 -17.59 17.56 -1.38
CA GLU A 75 -18.65 18.46 -0.95
C GLU A 75 -19.74 18.64 -2.03
N LEU A 76 -19.49 18.15 -3.25
CA LEU A 76 -20.42 18.17 -4.39
C LEU A 76 -21.41 16.99 -4.34
N ASP A 77 -22.07 16.84 -3.20
CA ASP A 77 -23.01 15.76 -2.91
C ASP A 77 -24.47 16.13 -3.24
N GLN A 78 -25.43 15.26 -2.87
CA GLN A 78 -26.85 15.50 -3.09
C GLN A 78 -27.33 16.84 -2.49
N VAL A 79 -26.79 17.26 -1.35
CA VAL A 79 -27.19 18.49 -0.65
C VAL A 79 -26.71 19.71 -1.43
N PHE A 80 -25.49 19.66 -2.00
CA PHE A 80 -25.00 20.69 -2.91
C PHE A 80 -25.93 20.90 -4.12
N TRP A 81 -26.31 19.82 -4.80
CA TRP A 81 -27.19 19.91 -5.99
C TRP A 81 -28.58 20.46 -5.64
N LEU A 82 -29.15 20.05 -4.51
CA LEU A 82 -30.42 20.60 -4.00
C LEU A 82 -30.29 22.09 -3.66
N ARG A 83 -29.16 22.51 -3.10
CA ARG A 83 -28.93 23.91 -2.76
C ARG A 83 -28.82 24.78 -4.02
N MET A 84 -28.12 24.29 -5.04
CA MET A 84 -27.99 24.98 -6.32
C MET A 84 -29.33 25.09 -7.06
N ALA A 85 -30.16 24.06 -7.04
CA ALA A 85 -31.54 24.11 -7.56
C ALA A 85 -32.39 25.15 -6.80
N THR A 86 -32.34 25.13 -5.46
CA THR A 86 -33.02 26.14 -4.63
C THR A 86 -32.59 27.58 -5.00
N ARG A 87 -31.31 27.81 -5.33
CA ARG A 87 -30.85 29.13 -5.76
C ARG A 87 -31.37 29.52 -7.14
N SER A 88 -31.44 28.56 -8.07
CA SER A 88 -32.06 28.77 -9.38
C SER A 88 -33.53 29.16 -9.24
N ASP A 89 -34.30 28.49 -8.36
CA ASP A 89 -35.73 28.79 -8.15
C ASP A 89 -35.99 30.19 -7.59
N VAL A 90 -35.05 30.76 -6.83
CA VAL A 90 -35.15 32.09 -6.22
C VAL A 90 -34.76 33.21 -7.20
N CYS A 91 -34.15 32.87 -8.34
CA CYS A 91 -33.81 33.84 -9.38
C CYS A 91 -35.06 34.43 -10.04
N LYS A 92 -35.05 35.75 -10.21
CA LYS A 92 -36.15 36.50 -10.83
C LYS A 92 -36.03 36.60 -12.35
N SER A 93 -34.80 36.56 -12.86
CA SER A 93 -34.52 36.57 -14.30
C SER A 93 -34.43 35.14 -14.83
N GLU A 94 -34.98 34.89 -16.02
CA GLU A 94 -34.80 33.61 -16.71
C GLU A 94 -33.34 33.43 -17.13
N ASP A 95 -32.65 34.49 -17.55
CA ASP A 95 -31.21 34.45 -17.87
C ASP A 95 -30.36 33.98 -16.68
N ASP A 96 -30.66 34.47 -15.46
CA ASP A 96 -29.96 34.01 -14.25
C ASP A 96 -30.24 32.52 -13.97
N LYS A 97 -31.45 32.02 -14.27
CA LYS A 97 -31.78 30.61 -14.10
C LYS A 97 -31.00 29.73 -15.07
N GLU A 98 -30.90 30.17 -16.33
CA GLU A 98 -30.11 29.50 -17.36
C GLU A 98 -28.63 29.42 -16.97
N ASP A 99 -28.06 30.49 -16.41
CA ASP A 99 -26.68 30.50 -15.88
C ASP A 99 -26.44 29.39 -14.83
N TYR A 100 -27.38 29.19 -13.88
CA TYR A 100 -27.24 28.12 -12.89
C TYR A 100 -27.32 26.74 -13.53
N VAL A 101 -28.19 26.56 -14.53
CA VAL A 101 -28.32 25.28 -15.25
C VAL A 101 -27.02 24.98 -16.01
N GLU A 102 -26.46 25.95 -16.71
CA GLU A 102 -25.18 25.78 -17.41
C GLU A 102 -24.04 25.48 -16.44
N LEU A 103 -23.93 26.24 -15.34
CA LEU A 103 -22.93 26.01 -14.31
C LEU A 103 -23.05 24.58 -13.73
N SER A 104 -24.29 24.16 -13.43
CA SER A 104 -24.58 22.81 -12.94
C SER A 104 -24.06 21.73 -13.88
N GLN A 105 -24.32 21.88 -15.19
CA GLN A 105 -23.89 20.92 -16.21
C GLN A 105 -22.36 20.90 -16.35
N ARG A 106 -21.71 22.07 -16.32
CA ARG A 106 -20.24 22.18 -16.38
C ARG A 106 -19.59 21.51 -15.17
N VAL A 107 -20.07 21.80 -13.96
CA VAL A 107 -19.58 21.19 -12.71
C VAL A 107 -19.80 19.68 -12.74
N MET A 108 -20.99 19.22 -13.13
CA MET A 108 -21.31 17.78 -13.22
C MET A 108 -20.37 17.06 -14.20
N SER A 109 -20.14 17.63 -15.39
CA SER A 109 -19.22 17.08 -16.40
C SER A 109 -17.78 16.96 -15.86
N LEU A 110 -17.34 17.92 -15.04
CA LEU A 110 -16.02 17.87 -14.40
C LEU A 110 -15.95 16.80 -13.30
N VAL A 111 -16.98 16.69 -12.46
CA VAL A 111 -17.09 15.64 -11.45
C VAL A 111 -17.07 14.25 -12.12
N ASP A 112 -17.86 14.05 -13.17
CA ASP A 112 -17.88 12.80 -13.94
C ASP A 112 -16.50 12.44 -14.51
N LYS A 113 -15.76 13.43 -15.05
CA LYS A 113 -14.40 13.22 -15.55
C LYS A 113 -13.44 12.81 -14.42
N ILE A 114 -13.54 13.43 -13.25
CA ILE A 114 -12.70 13.09 -12.08
C ILE A 114 -13.01 11.67 -11.61
N VAL A 115 -14.30 11.31 -11.48
CA VAL A 115 -14.73 9.97 -11.08
C VAL A 115 -14.22 8.93 -12.07
N ARG A 116 -14.46 9.12 -13.38
CA ARG A 116 -13.98 8.20 -14.42
C ARG A 116 -12.47 7.99 -14.37
N LYS A 117 -11.69 9.08 -14.34
CA LYS A 117 -10.22 8.99 -14.25
C LYS A 117 -9.76 8.27 -12.98
N THR A 118 -10.46 8.49 -11.87
CA THR A 118 -10.13 7.82 -10.60
C THR A 118 -10.47 6.33 -10.66
N THR A 119 -11.60 5.97 -11.25
CA THR A 119 -12.00 4.57 -11.47
C THR A 119 -11.03 3.87 -12.40
N GLU A 120 -10.69 4.47 -13.54
CA GLU A 120 -9.69 3.93 -14.49
C GLU A 120 -8.35 3.70 -13.77
N LYS A 121 -7.89 4.66 -12.97
CA LYS A 121 -6.65 4.50 -12.20
C LYS A 121 -6.73 3.37 -11.16
N ILE A 122 -7.87 3.19 -10.50
CA ILE A 122 -8.09 2.08 -9.57
C ILE A 122 -8.05 0.74 -10.32
N ASP A 123 -8.71 0.66 -11.48
CA ASP A 123 -8.77 -0.54 -12.30
C ASP A 123 -7.38 -0.89 -12.87
N ASP A 124 -6.63 0.10 -13.34
CA ASP A 124 -5.25 -0.08 -13.80
C ASP A 124 -4.35 -0.61 -12.67
N ASN A 125 -4.45 -0.02 -11.47
CA ASN A 125 -3.69 -0.46 -10.30
C ASN A 125 -4.08 -1.87 -9.83
N ALA A 126 -5.37 -2.21 -9.89
CA ALA A 126 -5.84 -3.56 -9.62
C ALA A 126 -5.28 -4.55 -10.67
N GLY A 127 -5.27 -4.18 -11.94
CA GLY A 127 -4.65 -4.96 -13.01
C GLY A 127 -3.14 -5.16 -12.78
N VAL A 128 -2.42 -4.13 -12.32
CA VAL A 128 -1.00 -4.28 -11.94
C VAL A 128 -0.84 -5.28 -10.79
N LEU A 129 -1.68 -5.22 -9.76
CA LEU A 129 -1.66 -6.18 -8.66
C LEU A 129 -1.92 -7.61 -9.15
N GLU A 130 -2.93 -7.82 -10.00
CA GLU A 130 -3.21 -9.12 -10.61
C GLU A 130 -2.00 -9.66 -11.37
N MET A 131 -1.34 -8.84 -12.19
CA MET A 131 -0.13 -9.25 -12.91
C MET A 131 1.02 -9.66 -11.96
N VAL A 132 1.14 -8.99 -10.80
CA VAL A 132 2.14 -9.36 -9.79
C VAL A 132 1.78 -10.67 -9.11
N LEU A 133 0.50 -10.89 -8.79
CA LEU A 133 0.02 -12.13 -8.18
C LEU A 133 0.15 -13.33 -9.14
N ASP A 134 -0.13 -13.13 -10.42
CA ASP A 134 0.07 -14.14 -11.47
C ASP A 134 1.54 -14.52 -11.62
N ALA A 135 2.46 -13.53 -11.53
CA ALA A 135 3.89 -13.81 -11.56
C ALA A 135 4.36 -14.63 -10.35
N ALA A 136 3.66 -14.55 -9.23
CA ALA A 136 3.91 -15.34 -8.03
C ALA A 136 3.36 -16.78 -8.14
N ALA A 137 2.35 -17.01 -8.97
CA ALA A 137 1.68 -18.30 -9.09
C ALA A 137 2.52 -19.33 -9.86
N GLU A 138 2.29 -20.61 -9.55
CA GLU A 138 2.81 -21.71 -10.35
C GLU A 138 2.04 -21.85 -11.67
N GLN A 139 2.52 -22.74 -12.56
CA GLN A 139 1.83 -23.01 -13.83
C GLN A 139 0.39 -23.52 -13.64
N THR A 140 0.07 -24.08 -12.47
CA THR A 140 -1.26 -24.54 -12.09
C THR A 140 -2.20 -23.40 -11.68
N GLY A 141 -1.69 -22.18 -11.50
CA GLY A 141 -2.45 -21.04 -10.96
C GLY A 141 -2.53 -21.02 -9.43
N GLU A 142 -1.87 -21.95 -8.74
CA GLU A 142 -1.79 -21.97 -7.27
C GLU A 142 -0.49 -21.35 -6.76
N TRP A 143 -0.51 -20.81 -5.54
CA TRP A 143 0.69 -20.32 -4.86
C TRP A 143 1.29 -21.37 -3.94
N ARG A 144 2.56 -21.72 -4.18
CA ARG A 144 3.36 -22.48 -3.23
C ARG A 144 4.04 -21.49 -2.28
N VAL A 145 3.74 -21.63 -0.98
CA VAL A 145 4.35 -20.82 0.08
C VAL A 145 5.24 -21.73 0.94
N PRO A 146 6.51 -21.37 1.22
CA PRO A 146 7.22 -20.16 0.80
C PRO A 146 7.43 -20.06 -0.72
N LEU A 147 7.38 -18.83 -1.25
CA LEU A 147 7.62 -18.56 -2.67
C LEU A 147 9.08 -18.86 -3.03
N SER A 148 9.31 -19.44 -4.22
CA SER A 148 10.68 -19.67 -4.70
C SER A 148 11.35 -18.35 -5.13
N LYS A 149 12.68 -18.32 -5.11
CA LYS A 149 13.47 -17.16 -5.59
C LYS A 149 13.10 -16.78 -7.02
N GLU A 150 12.78 -17.75 -7.87
CA GLU A 150 12.35 -17.51 -9.25
C GLU A 150 11.04 -16.72 -9.31
N ARG A 151 10.05 -17.09 -8.48
CA ARG A 151 8.76 -16.38 -8.42
C ARG A 151 8.90 -14.98 -7.83
N ILE A 152 9.69 -14.82 -6.76
CA ILE A 152 9.97 -13.50 -6.18
C ILE A 152 10.64 -12.58 -7.21
N ASN A 153 11.60 -13.10 -7.99
CA ASN A 153 12.24 -12.33 -9.05
C ASN A 153 11.29 -12.01 -10.20
N ALA A 154 10.37 -12.91 -10.56
CA ALA A 154 9.32 -12.64 -11.53
C ALA A 154 8.39 -11.50 -11.07
N MET A 155 7.92 -11.54 -9.81
CA MET A 155 7.14 -10.45 -9.20
C MET A 155 7.90 -9.12 -9.25
N ARG A 156 9.16 -9.12 -8.81
CA ARG A 156 10.01 -7.92 -8.81
C ARG A 156 10.16 -7.34 -10.22
N LYS A 157 10.32 -8.19 -11.23
CA LYS A 157 10.41 -7.76 -12.63
C LYS A 157 9.12 -7.09 -13.11
N VAL A 158 7.95 -7.64 -12.76
CA VAL A 158 6.64 -7.04 -13.10
C VAL A 158 6.49 -5.67 -12.47
N MET A 159 6.85 -5.55 -11.17
CA MET A 159 6.81 -4.29 -10.44
C MET A 159 7.79 -3.26 -10.99
N ASP A 160 9.02 -3.67 -11.32
CA ASP A 160 10.05 -2.78 -11.88
C ASP A 160 9.68 -2.22 -13.26
N GLN A 161 8.86 -2.94 -14.03
CA GLN A 161 8.34 -2.47 -15.33
C GLN A 161 7.17 -1.49 -15.19
N ARG A 162 6.55 -1.40 -14.01
CA ARG A 162 5.28 -0.67 -13.76
C ARG A 162 5.40 0.30 -12.59
N GLN A 163 6.58 0.91 -12.43
CA GLN A 163 6.88 1.79 -11.30
C GLN A 163 5.93 2.97 -11.16
N GLU A 164 5.36 3.44 -12.27
CA GLU A 164 4.37 4.53 -12.32
C GLU A 164 3.05 4.20 -11.63
N TYR A 165 2.72 2.91 -11.50
CA TYR A 165 1.51 2.41 -10.83
C TYR A 165 1.76 2.04 -9.37
N LEU A 166 3.01 2.03 -8.89
CA LEU A 166 3.35 1.62 -7.51
C LEU A 166 3.12 2.76 -6.49
N ASP A 167 1.97 3.43 -6.58
CA ASP A 167 1.60 4.56 -5.74
C ASP A 167 0.69 4.17 -4.55
N GLU A 168 0.19 5.19 -3.86
CA GLU A 168 -0.70 5.01 -2.70
C GLU A 168 -2.00 4.26 -3.05
N THR A 169 -2.50 4.41 -4.29
CA THR A 169 -3.73 3.74 -4.74
C THR A 169 -3.47 2.25 -4.98
N PHE A 170 -2.28 1.89 -5.47
CA PHE A 170 -1.84 0.49 -5.53
C PHE A 170 -1.76 -0.14 -4.14
N LEU A 171 -1.12 0.52 -3.18
CA LEU A 171 -1.07 0.01 -1.80
C LEU A 171 -2.47 -0.11 -1.18
N ALA A 172 -3.33 0.89 -1.37
CA ALA A 172 -4.72 0.83 -0.91
C ALA A 172 -5.45 -0.41 -1.45
N SER A 173 -5.19 -0.76 -2.72
CA SER A 173 -5.71 -1.97 -3.33
C SER A 173 -5.15 -3.22 -2.64
N VAL A 174 -3.82 -3.32 -2.46
CA VAL A 174 -3.19 -4.44 -1.75
C VAL A 174 -3.80 -4.63 -0.35
N PHE A 175 -3.95 -3.56 0.43
CA PHE A 175 -4.56 -3.62 1.76
C PHE A 175 -6.03 -4.05 1.73
N ALA A 176 -6.81 -3.59 0.73
CA ALA A 176 -8.19 -4.02 0.56
C ALA A 176 -8.27 -5.53 0.29
N TYR A 177 -7.40 -6.05 -0.59
CA TYR A 177 -7.30 -7.48 -0.87
C TYR A 177 -6.84 -8.29 0.35
N THR A 178 -5.86 -7.80 1.11
CA THR A 178 -5.38 -8.43 2.36
C THR A 178 -6.54 -8.62 3.35
N ARG A 179 -7.32 -7.57 3.61
CA ARG A 179 -8.49 -7.64 4.51
C ARG A 179 -9.56 -8.62 4.03
N LYS A 180 -9.75 -8.74 2.70
CA LYS A 180 -10.70 -9.68 2.12
C LYS A 180 -10.22 -11.13 2.32
N VAL A 181 -8.96 -11.39 2.01
CA VAL A 181 -8.31 -12.69 2.11
C VAL A 181 -8.20 -13.19 3.56
N GLU A 182 -7.98 -12.28 4.51
CA GLU A 182 -8.02 -12.59 5.95
C GLU A 182 -9.41 -13.10 6.38
N LYS A 183 -10.49 -12.44 5.92
CA LYS A 183 -11.87 -12.88 6.21
C LYS A 183 -12.20 -14.23 5.58
N GLU A 184 -11.65 -14.52 4.42
CA GLU A 184 -11.85 -15.77 3.68
C GLU A 184 -10.86 -16.89 4.11
N ASN A 185 -9.96 -16.60 5.06
CA ASN A 185 -8.95 -17.52 5.59
C ASN A 185 -8.04 -18.15 4.50
N MET A 186 -7.71 -17.41 3.44
CA MET A 186 -6.83 -17.89 2.36
C MET A 186 -5.35 -17.57 2.67
N GLY A 187 -4.75 -18.36 3.59
CA GLY A 187 -3.41 -18.10 4.12
C GLY A 187 -2.29 -18.04 3.06
N SER A 188 -2.37 -18.83 1.99
CA SER A 188 -1.38 -18.79 0.91
C SER A 188 -1.38 -17.45 0.16
N MET A 189 -2.57 -16.92 -0.16
CA MET A 189 -2.72 -15.61 -0.79
C MET A 189 -2.30 -14.47 0.13
N LEU A 190 -2.60 -14.58 1.43
CA LEU A 190 -2.15 -13.60 2.43
C LEU A 190 -0.62 -13.47 2.44
N ALA A 191 0.09 -14.60 2.43
CA ALA A 191 1.55 -14.61 2.40
C ALA A 191 2.11 -13.99 1.09
N VAL A 192 1.45 -14.18 -0.05
CA VAL A 192 1.85 -13.54 -1.31
C VAL A 192 1.63 -12.03 -1.25
N LEU A 193 0.47 -11.56 -0.75
CA LEU A 193 0.20 -10.13 -0.59
C LEU A 193 1.17 -9.45 0.39
N GLN A 194 1.54 -10.13 1.47
CA GLN A 194 2.60 -9.67 2.37
C GLN A 194 3.94 -9.54 1.63
N ARG A 195 4.28 -10.52 0.76
CA ARG A 195 5.49 -10.43 -0.07
C ARG A 195 5.42 -9.28 -1.08
N VAL A 196 4.26 -8.95 -1.64
CA VAL A 196 4.07 -7.76 -2.49
C VAL A 196 4.42 -6.48 -1.72
N MET A 197 3.93 -6.33 -0.49
CA MET A 197 4.25 -5.15 0.34
C MET A 197 5.75 -5.07 0.67
N GLN A 198 6.39 -6.20 0.98
CA GLN A 198 7.84 -6.25 1.22
C GLN A 198 8.65 -5.86 -0.04
N LEU A 199 8.26 -6.35 -1.21
CA LEU A 199 8.89 -5.96 -2.48
C LEU A 199 8.70 -4.48 -2.79
N TRP A 200 7.50 -3.95 -2.52
CA TRP A 200 7.22 -2.53 -2.68
C TRP A 200 8.08 -1.67 -1.74
N ALA A 201 8.20 -2.05 -0.47
CA ALA A 201 9.03 -1.34 0.51
C ALA A 201 10.52 -1.34 0.11
N SER A 202 11.04 -2.50 -0.29
CA SER A 202 12.39 -2.68 -0.83
C SER A 202 12.62 -1.75 -2.03
N TRP A 203 11.70 -1.73 -3.00
CA TRP A 203 11.77 -0.84 -4.15
C TRP A 203 11.76 0.64 -3.75
N TYR A 204 10.83 1.05 -2.88
CA TYR A 204 10.72 2.44 -2.43
C TYR A 204 12.01 2.91 -1.76
N LEU A 205 12.55 2.12 -0.83
CA LEU A 205 13.74 2.48 -0.05
C LEU A 205 15.04 2.44 -0.85
N THR A 206 15.09 1.73 -1.99
CA THR A 206 16.34 1.54 -2.75
C THR A 206 16.35 2.26 -4.10
N LYS A 207 15.19 2.44 -4.74
CA LYS A 207 15.08 2.99 -6.10
C LYS A 207 14.28 4.29 -6.16
N HIS A 208 13.20 4.42 -5.40
CA HIS A 208 12.31 5.57 -5.49
C HIS A 208 13.01 6.88 -5.06
N PRO A 209 12.86 8.00 -5.78
CA PRO A 209 13.61 9.24 -5.49
C PRO A 209 13.42 9.79 -4.07
N LYS A 210 12.22 9.66 -3.51
CA LYS A 210 11.90 10.12 -2.14
C LYS A 210 12.31 9.12 -1.05
N GLY A 211 12.60 7.88 -1.43
CA GLY A 211 12.93 6.80 -0.49
C GLY A 211 14.38 6.36 -0.52
N ARG A 212 15.12 6.56 -1.62
CA ARG A 212 16.52 6.12 -1.76
C ARG A 212 17.50 6.96 -0.96
N LEU A 213 18.60 6.34 -0.56
CA LEU A 213 19.72 7.02 0.10
C LEU A 213 20.36 8.05 -0.85
N ASN A 214 20.74 9.20 -0.30
CA ASN A 214 21.60 10.14 -1.02
C ASN A 214 23.04 9.60 -1.09
N LYS A 215 23.62 9.53 -2.30
CA LYS A 215 24.90 8.86 -2.58
C LYS A 215 26.08 9.44 -1.80
N ASP A 216 25.97 10.68 -1.34
CA ASP A 216 27.07 11.43 -0.72
C ASP A 216 27.34 11.07 0.76
N LYS A 217 26.47 10.26 1.40
CA LYS A 217 26.61 9.86 2.81
C LYS A 217 26.50 8.34 2.98
N LYS A 218 27.49 7.59 2.51
CA LYS A 218 27.53 6.13 2.67
C LYS A 218 28.45 5.73 3.83
N THR A 219 27.89 5.68 5.03
CA THR A 219 28.57 5.07 6.19
C THR A 219 28.64 3.55 6.01
N PRO A 220 29.53 2.83 6.73
CA PRO A 220 29.52 1.36 6.74
C PRO A 220 28.17 0.77 7.14
N GLU A 221 27.50 1.37 8.13
CA GLU A 221 26.17 0.98 8.62
C GLU A 221 25.12 1.10 7.52
N GLU A 222 25.12 2.22 6.80
CA GLU A 222 24.20 2.46 5.70
C GLU A 222 24.49 1.54 4.50
N ALA A 223 25.76 1.18 4.26
CA ALA A 223 26.12 0.21 3.23
C ALA A 223 25.55 -1.18 3.52
N VAL A 224 25.58 -1.61 4.78
CA VAL A 224 24.99 -2.88 5.22
C VAL A 224 23.46 -2.81 5.16
N LEU A 225 22.85 -1.72 5.62
CA LEU A 225 21.40 -1.52 5.50
C LEU A 225 20.96 -1.58 4.04
N GLU A 226 21.64 -0.89 3.13
CA GLU A 226 21.37 -0.96 1.68
C GLU A 226 21.52 -2.38 1.10
N ARG A 227 22.44 -3.19 1.62
CA ARG A 227 22.60 -4.59 1.22
C ARG A 227 21.40 -5.43 1.68
N VAL A 228 20.96 -5.24 2.93
CA VAL A 228 19.77 -5.91 3.48
C VAL A 228 18.50 -5.50 2.72
N LEU A 229 18.31 -4.21 2.45
CA LEU A 229 17.14 -3.69 1.73
C LEU A 229 16.99 -4.26 0.30
N LYS A 230 18.11 -4.62 -0.34
CA LYS A 230 18.15 -5.22 -1.69
C LYS A 230 18.08 -6.74 -1.67
N ALA A 231 18.40 -7.36 -0.55
CA ALA A 231 18.38 -8.81 -0.38
C ALA A 231 16.95 -9.33 -0.19
N GLU A 232 16.76 -10.61 -0.48
CA GLU A 232 15.54 -11.34 -0.09
C GLU A 232 15.52 -11.55 1.42
N VAL A 233 14.34 -11.70 2.02
CA VAL A 233 14.13 -11.83 3.48
C VAL A 233 14.93 -13.01 4.04
N GLU A 234 15.02 -14.07 3.25
CA GLU A 234 15.76 -15.30 3.54
C GLU A 234 17.27 -15.08 3.65
N ASP A 235 17.80 -14.07 2.95
CA ASP A 235 19.22 -13.72 2.93
C ASP A 235 19.58 -12.65 3.99
N TRP A 236 18.60 -12.10 4.73
CA TRP A 236 18.85 -11.06 5.74
C TRP A 236 19.70 -11.56 6.90
N GLU A 237 19.35 -12.70 7.48
CA GLU A 237 20.05 -13.22 8.68
C GLU A 237 21.54 -13.49 8.42
N PRO A 238 21.94 -14.15 7.31
CA PRO A 238 23.35 -14.29 6.96
C PRO A 238 24.09 -12.95 6.85
N ILE A 239 23.48 -11.96 6.18
CA ILE A 239 24.08 -10.62 6.01
C ILE A 239 24.23 -9.93 7.37
N LEU A 240 23.21 -9.98 8.22
CA LEU A 240 23.21 -9.35 9.53
C LEU A 240 24.23 -10.03 10.46
N ARG A 241 24.30 -11.36 10.50
CA ARG A 241 25.29 -12.10 11.31
C ARG A 241 26.72 -11.77 10.89
N GLU A 242 26.99 -11.75 9.58
CA GLU A 242 28.30 -11.38 9.01
C GLU A 242 28.77 -10.01 9.50
N ASN A 243 27.84 -9.05 9.65
CA ASN A 243 28.16 -7.65 9.91
C ASN A 243 27.88 -7.19 11.34
N LEU A 244 27.18 -7.95 12.18
CA LEU A 244 26.86 -7.56 13.56
C LEU A 244 27.49 -8.48 14.62
N VAL A 245 27.72 -9.76 14.29
CA VAL A 245 28.13 -10.76 15.30
C VAL A 245 29.57 -11.20 15.11
N PHE A 246 30.03 -11.37 13.87
CA PHE A 246 31.35 -11.92 13.65
C PHE A 246 32.47 -11.01 14.16
N PRO A 247 33.53 -11.55 14.79
CA PRO A 247 34.62 -10.76 15.39
C PRO A 247 35.33 -9.81 14.42
N GLN A 248 35.25 -10.08 13.13
CA GLN A 248 35.83 -9.25 12.06
C GLN A 248 34.95 -8.04 11.69
N SER A 249 33.75 -7.92 12.25
CA SER A 249 32.89 -6.78 12.02
C SER A 249 33.51 -5.51 12.60
N LYS A 250 33.52 -4.45 11.78
CA LYS A 250 33.91 -3.09 12.18
C LYS A 250 32.69 -2.20 12.46
N LEU A 251 31.50 -2.79 12.47
CA LEU A 251 30.24 -2.08 12.48
C LEU A 251 29.83 -1.80 13.92
N ASN A 252 29.45 -0.56 14.22
CA ASN A 252 28.98 -0.21 15.54
C ASN A 252 27.46 -0.45 15.61
N GLU A 253 27.03 -1.32 16.53
CA GLU A 253 25.62 -1.71 16.68
C GLU A 253 24.69 -0.50 16.93
N GLU A 254 25.08 0.40 17.83
CA GLU A 254 24.30 1.60 18.16
C GLU A 254 24.15 2.49 16.93
N LYS A 255 25.24 2.71 16.18
CA LYS A 255 25.20 3.47 14.93
C LYS A 255 24.34 2.79 13.88
N PHE A 256 24.30 1.46 13.82
CA PHE A 256 23.45 0.73 12.89
C PHE A 256 21.97 0.94 13.21
N PHE A 257 21.57 0.81 14.47
CA PHE A 257 20.20 1.06 14.89
C PHE A 257 19.79 2.53 14.69
N ASN A 258 20.68 3.47 15.01
CA ASN A 258 20.47 4.89 14.71
C ASN A 258 20.34 5.14 13.20
N THR A 259 21.05 4.38 12.36
CA THR A 259 20.95 4.46 10.90
C THR A 259 19.58 3.97 10.42
N ILE A 260 19.08 2.84 10.94
CA ILE A 260 17.72 2.35 10.61
C ILE A 260 16.66 3.37 11.02
N GLN A 261 16.75 3.90 12.25
CA GLN A 261 15.82 4.91 12.75
C GLN A 261 15.83 6.17 11.89
N SER A 262 17.02 6.70 11.59
CA SER A 262 17.19 7.85 10.69
C SER A 262 16.62 7.58 9.29
N ARG A 263 16.76 6.34 8.79
CA ARG A 263 16.20 5.91 7.51
C ARG A 263 14.69 5.94 7.53
N MET A 264 14.08 5.47 8.62
CA MET A 264 12.64 5.44 8.82
C MET A 264 12.07 6.86 8.85
N GLU A 265 12.62 7.72 9.70
CA GLU A 265 12.21 9.13 9.83
C GLU A 265 12.29 9.84 8.48
N ARG A 266 13.44 9.77 7.80
CA ARG A 266 13.63 10.40 6.49
C ARG A 266 12.64 9.90 5.44
N SER A 267 12.36 8.60 5.40
CA SER A 267 11.49 8.01 4.39
C SER A 267 10.03 8.41 4.59
N ILE A 268 9.62 8.63 5.84
CA ILE A 268 8.26 9.01 6.24
C ILE A 268 8.01 10.51 6.05
N LEU A 269 9.02 11.38 6.16
CA LEU A 269 8.86 12.85 6.02
C LEU A 269 8.16 13.30 4.72
N TYR A 270 8.23 12.51 3.65
CA TYR A 270 7.62 12.82 2.37
C TYR A 270 6.27 12.14 2.13
N MET A 271 5.74 11.44 3.14
CA MET A 271 4.50 10.67 3.08
C MET A 271 3.41 11.39 3.86
N GLU A 272 2.17 11.19 3.43
CA GLU A 272 1.01 11.67 4.17
C GLU A 272 0.84 10.87 5.47
N ASN A 273 0.53 11.56 6.56
CA ASN A 273 0.33 10.94 7.86
C ASN A 273 -0.82 9.92 7.80
N GLY A 274 -0.55 8.69 8.23
CA GLY A 274 -1.52 7.60 8.19
C GLY A 274 -1.66 6.92 6.83
N SER A 275 -0.86 7.30 5.83
CA SER A 275 -0.81 6.61 4.53
C SER A 275 -0.38 5.15 4.65
N TYR A 276 -0.84 4.33 3.71
CA TYR A 276 -0.40 2.95 3.54
C TYR A 276 1.11 2.89 3.27
N SER A 277 1.63 3.82 2.47
CA SER A 277 3.07 3.97 2.22
C SER A 277 3.87 4.09 3.52
N GLN A 278 3.44 4.97 4.44
CA GLN A 278 4.10 5.18 5.73
C GLN A 278 4.08 3.91 6.56
N ARG A 279 2.93 3.24 6.63
CA ARG A 279 2.78 1.99 7.39
C ARG A 279 3.70 0.89 6.87
N VAL A 280 3.70 0.65 5.55
CA VAL A 280 4.49 -0.42 4.93
C VAL A 280 5.99 -0.19 5.11
N VAL A 281 6.49 1.04 4.89
CA VAL A 281 7.91 1.34 5.10
C VAL A 281 8.31 1.22 6.56
N ALA A 282 7.49 1.71 7.49
CA ALA A 282 7.77 1.65 8.92
C ALA A 282 7.80 0.19 9.42
N GLU A 283 6.82 -0.63 9.04
CA GLU A 283 6.78 -2.05 9.40
C GLU A 283 7.99 -2.80 8.83
N TYR A 284 8.35 -2.55 7.56
CA TYR A 284 9.49 -3.21 6.93
C TYR A 284 10.85 -2.88 7.60
N LEU A 285 11.10 -1.60 7.91
CA LEU A 285 12.31 -1.19 8.62
C LEU A 285 12.34 -1.67 10.07
N ARG A 286 11.19 -1.69 10.76
CA ARG A 286 11.07 -2.29 12.10
C ARG A 286 11.34 -3.78 12.08
N GLU A 287 10.89 -4.50 11.07
CA GLU A 287 11.16 -5.93 10.94
C GLU A 287 12.68 -6.19 10.83
N ILE A 288 13.40 -5.39 10.04
CA ILE A 288 14.86 -5.45 9.95
C ILE A 288 15.50 -5.15 11.31
N GLN A 289 15.04 -4.12 12.02
CA GLN A 289 15.51 -3.77 13.36
C GLN A 289 15.32 -4.91 14.36
N THR A 290 14.10 -5.45 14.46
CA THR A 290 13.77 -6.56 15.38
C THR A 290 14.59 -7.80 15.06
N ARG A 291 14.72 -8.19 13.79
CA ARG A 291 15.56 -9.34 13.41
C ARG A 291 17.03 -9.12 13.76
N SER A 292 17.53 -7.90 13.58
CA SER A 292 18.91 -7.53 13.97
C SER A 292 19.11 -7.64 15.49
N GLN A 293 18.13 -7.19 16.28
CA GLN A 293 18.14 -7.32 17.75
C GLN A 293 18.13 -8.79 18.17
N ASN A 294 17.22 -9.60 17.62
CA ASN A 294 17.12 -11.02 17.93
C ASN A 294 18.42 -11.77 17.63
N ILE A 295 19.12 -11.44 16.53
CA ILE A 295 20.42 -12.03 16.19
C ILE A 295 21.49 -11.67 17.22
N LEU A 296 21.53 -10.41 17.67
CA LEU A 296 22.48 -9.97 18.69
C LEU A 296 22.19 -10.63 20.05
N GLU A 297 20.94 -10.68 20.46
CA GLU A 297 20.51 -11.35 21.70
C GLU A 297 20.86 -12.84 21.68
N ALA A 298 20.55 -13.54 20.59
CA ALA A 298 20.90 -14.95 20.43
C ALA A 298 22.42 -15.20 20.44
N SER A 299 23.23 -14.26 19.95
CA SER A 299 24.70 -14.38 19.98
C SER A 299 25.30 -14.16 21.38
N ARG A 300 24.58 -13.44 22.25
CA ARG A 300 24.99 -13.13 23.63
C ARG A 300 24.43 -14.11 24.65
N ALA A 301 23.41 -14.89 24.26
CA ALA A 301 22.81 -15.89 25.14
C ALA A 301 23.84 -16.98 25.51
N PRO A 302 23.92 -17.39 26.79
CA PRO A 302 24.77 -18.51 27.19
C PRO A 302 24.31 -19.79 26.46
N PRO A 303 25.23 -20.71 26.13
CA PRO A 303 24.87 -21.97 25.48
C PRO A 303 23.86 -22.73 26.35
N PRO A 304 22.86 -23.41 25.75
CA PRO A 304 21.89 -24.18 26.51
C PRO A 304 22.63 -25.22 27.36
N GLU A 305 22.32 -25.28 28.66
CA GLU A 305 22.84 -26.30 29.56
C GLU A 305 22.46 -27.69 29.03
N VAL A 306 23.42 -28.40 28.45
CA VAL A 306 23.27 -29.81 28.11
C VAL A 306 23.21 -30.57 29.43
N ARG A 307 22.01 -30.80 29.96
CA ARG A 307 21.79 -31.75 31.06
C ARG A 307 22.05 -33.16 30.52
N ILE A 308 23.29 -33.61 30.63
CA ILE A 308 23.64 -35.02 30.45
C ILE A 308 23.05 -35.77 31.64
N ASN A 309 21.86 -36.34 31.46
CA ASN A 309 21.32 -37.31 32.41
C ASN A 309 22.19 -38.57 32.33
N PHE A 310 23.11 -38.73 33.27
CA PHE A 310 23.70 -40.02 33.57
C PHE A 310 22.63 -40.88 34.26
N GLU A 311 21.82 -41.60 33.48
CA GLU A 311 21.05 -42.72 34.01
C GLU A 311 22.04 -43.78 34.49
N LYS A 312 22.25 -43.85 35.80
CA LYS A 312 22.87 -45.00 36.46
C LYS A 312 21.96 -46.21 36.23
N SER A 313 22.37 -47.08 35.33
CA SER A 313 21.92 -48.47 35.28
C SER A 313 22.42 -49.21 36.52
N GLU A 314 21.67 -49.17 37.62
CA GLU A 314 21.83 -50.16 38.68
C GLU A 314 21.13 -51.45 38.26
N GLN A 315 21.97 -52.41 37.89
CA GLN A 315 21.60 -53.78 37.56
C GLN A 315 20.99 -54.49 38.77
N SER A 316 19.92 -55.21 38.47
CA SER A 316 19.43 -56.44 39.10
C SER A 316 20.41 -57.14 40.05
N GLY A 317 20.03 -57.24 41.33
CA GLY A 317 20.54 -58.20 42.29
C GLY A 317 19.36 -58.99 42.88
N SER A 318 19.35 -60.29 42.63
CA SER A 318 18.29 -61.27 42.90
C SER A 318 17.78 -61.32 44.35
N GLN A 319 16.48 -61.59 44.50
CA GLN A 319 15.94 -62.56 45.45
C GLN A 319 14.86 -63.39 44.76
#